data_AF-D7L4K7-F1
#
_entry.id   AF-D7L4K7-F1
#
_cell.length_a   1.000
_cell.length_b   1.000
_cell.length_c   1.000
_cell.angle_alpha   90.00
_cell.angle_beta   90.00
_cell.angle_gamma   90.00
#
_symmetry.space_group_name_H-M   'P 1'
#
loop_
_entity.id
_entity.type
_entity.pdbx_description
1 polymer ?
#
loop_
_entity_poly.entity_id
_entity_poly.type
_entity_poly.pdbx_seq_one_letter_code
_entity_poly.pdbx_strand_id
1 'polypeptide(L)'
;MDLPWTSLIINSSTRRSITLPKIYSQRRDMYHYLDYDPIHGDYKVLCMTKGMNIGWRRGLAEDLRVLTLGNGSSWRMIEDFPPHAPESLDLCIDGVLYYEAYLDTYPAFLDEDKAVMSFDVRSEKFHLIKTPETALFTKLTRYEGKLAIMGSESTGLSTCRIDMWVLVDAAKHEWSNKVFVVPCWNTESCIFSSLLSHGCRFFIEGITELKLLRWDSHLNRRVISIFPGQVENLMFL
;
A
#
# COMPACT_ATOMS: atom_id res chain seq x y z
N MET A 1 15.92 22.22 10.42
CA MET A 1 16.28 21.37 11.57
C MET A 1 15.46 20.11 11.46
N ASP A 2 16.09 18.95 11.58
CA ASP A 2 15.39 17.67 11.58
C ASP A 2 14.61 17.52 12.89
N LEU A 3 13.34 17.14 12.80
CA LEU A 3 12.50 16.91 13.97
C LEU A 3 12.37 15.41 14.22
N PRO A 4 12.30 14.97 15.48
CA PRO A 4 12.10 13.56 15.80
C PRO A 4 10.66 13.15 15.51
N TRP A 5 10.47 12.22 14.59
CA TRP A 5 9.19 11.57 14.33
C TRP A 5 9.04 10.35 15.23
N THR A 6 7.90 10.25 15.90
CA THR A 6 7.53 9.08 16.70
C THR A 6 6.36 8.37 16.02
N SER A 7 6.60 7.15 15.60
CA SER A 7 5.60 6.28 14.98
C SER A 7 5.18 5.19 15.95
N LEU A 8 3.88 4.87 15.95
CA LEU A 8 3.31 3.81 16.77
C LEU A 8 2.64 2.78 15.89
N ILE A 9 2.88 1.52 16.20
CA ILE A 9 2.05 0.42 15.74
C ILE A 9 0.98 0.18 16.80
N ILE A 10 -0.29 0.19 16.40
CA ILE A 10 -1.41 -0.08 17.30
C ILE A 10 -2.18 -1.30 16.80
N ASN A 11 -2.30 -2.30 17.67
CA ASN A 11 -3.24 -3.39 17.46
C ASN A 11 -4.60 -2.97 18.03
N SER A 12 -5.54 -2.71 17.13
CA SER A 12 -6.88 -2.22 17.48
C SER A 12 -7.68 -3.19 18.35
N SER A 13 -7.42 -4.50 18.22
CA SER A 13 -8.18 -5.56 18.89
C SER A 13 -7.69 -5.79 20.31
N THR A 14 -6.38 -5.74 20.52
CA THR A 14 -5.79 -5.88 21.86
C THR A 14 -5.61 -4.55 22.58
N ARG A 15 -5.79 -3.42 21.88
CA ARG A 15 -5.50 -2.05 22.34
C ARG A 15 -4.07 -1.87 22.85
N ARG A 16 -3.14 -2.73 22.44
CA ARG A 16 -1.73 -2.60 22.73
C ARG A 16 -1.04 -1.77 21.64
N SER A 17 0.11 -1.20 21.97
CA SER A 17 0.91 -0.44 21.01
C SER A 17 2.41 -0.69 21.18
N ILE A 18 3.14 -0.71 20.08
CA ILE A 18 4.59 -0.74 20.04
C ILE A 18 5.09 0.63 19.59
N THR A 19 6.03 1.20 20.33
CA THR A 19 6.69 2.45 19.94
C THR A 19 7.91 2.14 19.10
N LEU A 20 7.95 2.68 17.88
CA LEU A 20 9.10 2.51 17.01
C LEU A 20 10.24 3.45 17.42
N PRO A 21 11.51 3.08 17.18
CA PRO A 21 12.64 3.99 17.34
C PRO A 21 12.41 5.27 16.53
N LYS A 22 12.88 6.41 17.03
CA LYS A 22 12.64 7.71 16.39
C LYS A 22 13.40 7.81 15.07
N ILE A 23 12.74 8.43 14.08
CA ILE A 23 13.39 8.85 12.82
C ILE A 23 13.54 10.36 12.86
N TYR A 24 14.75 10.84 12.61
CA TYR A 24 15.02 12.27 12.44
C TYR A 24 14.95 12.58 10.96
N SER A 25 14.03 13.47 10.59
CA SER A 25 13.90 13.95 9.22
C SER A 25 13.27 15.34 9.21
N GLN A 26 13.40 16.02 8.08
CA GLN A 26 12.70 17.28 7.82
C GLN A 26 11.19 17.02 7.72
N ARG A 27 10.37 18.08 7.63
CA ARG A 27 8.92 17.95 7.38
C ARG A 27 8.68 17.45 5.95
N ARG A 28 8.90 16.15 5.74
CA ARG A 28 8.64 15.41 4.50
C ARG A 28 7.51 14.43 4.74
N ASP A 29 6.83 14.05 3.66
CA ASP A 29 5.84 13.00 3.71
C ASP A 29 6.53 11.67 3.99
N MET A 30 6.03 10.96 5.00
CA MET A 30 6.57 9.67 5.43
C MET A 30 5.55 8.56 5.26
N TYR A 31 5.91 7.57 4.48
CA TYR A 31 5.15 6.35 4.27
C TYR A 31 5.69 5.28 5.19
N HIS A 32 4.79 4.53 5.84
CA HIS A 32 5.16 3.42 6.70
C HIS A 32 4.32 2.21 6.33
N TYR A 33 4.99 1.10 6.07
CA TYR A 33 4.38 -0.15 5.71
C TYR A 33 4.85 -1.21 6.69
N LEU A 34 3.91 -1.94 7.28
CA LEU A 34 4.21 -3.05 8.17
C LEU A 34 3.94 -4.35 7.43
N ASP A 35 4.92 -5.24 7.44
CA ASP A 35 4.86 -6.51 6.75
C ASP A 35 5.48 -7.65 7.60
N TYR A 36 5.26 -8.89 7.19
CA TYR A 36 5.61 -10.11 7.90
C TYR A 36 6.29 -11.11 6.96
N ASP A 37 7.49 -11.58 7.33
CA ASP A 37 8.13 -12.73 6.66
C ASP A 37 7.63 -14.04 7.27
N PRO A 38 6.77 -14.81 6.57
CA PRO A 38 6.22 -16.05 7.11
C PRO A 38 7.26 -17.17 7.27
N ILE A 39 8.45 -17.04 6.67
CA ILE A 39 9.50 -18.07 6.76
C ILE A 39 10.31 -17.92 8.04
N HIS A 40 10.81 -16.72 8.33
CA HIS A 40 11.59 -16.47 9.55
C HIS A 40 10.72 -16.08 10.74
N GLY A 41 9.46 -15.69 10.50
CA GLY A 41 8.56 -15.24 11.56
C GLY A 41 8.81 -13.80 12.01
N ASP A 42 9.49 -13.02 11.18
CA ASP A 42 9.87 -11.64 11.50
C ASP A 42 8.86 -10.63 10.99
N TYR A 43 8.57 -9.61 11.79
CA TYR A 43 7.85 -8.43 11.30
C TYR A 43 8.85 -7.36 10.94
N LYS A 44 8.62 -6.68 9.82
CA LYS A 44 9.44 -5.55 9.39
C LYS A 44 8.57 -4.34 9.08
N VAL A 45 9.05 -3.17 9.47
CA VAL A 45 8.46 -1.89 9.09
C VAL A 45 9.36 -1.26 8.06
N LEU A 46 8.86 -1.05 6.85
CA LEU A 46 9.47 -0.19 5.85
C LEU A 46 8.99 1.25 6.10
N CYS A 47 9.92 2.19 6.17
CA CYS A 47 9.66 3.62 6.26
C CYS A 47 10.34 4.33 5.09
N MET A 48 9.62 5.24 4.45
CA MET A 48 10.10 5.96 3.27
C MET A 48 9.76 7.43 3.36
N THR A 49 10.74 8.31 3.11
CA THR A 49 10.51 9.74 2.92
C THR A 49 10.31 10.06 1.45
N LYS A 50 9.32 10.89 1.16
CA LYS A 50 9.07 11.45 -0.18
C LYS A 50 9.61 12.86 -0.24
N GLY A 51 10.38 13.16 -1.28
CA GLY A 51 10.86 14.49 -1.59
C GLY A 51 9.72 15.45 -1.92
N MET A 52 10.04 16.73 -2.07
CA MET A 52 9.07 17.74 -2.49
C MET A 52 8.78 17.60 -3.99
N ASN A 53 7.54 17.90 -4.38
CA ASN A 53 7.23 18.09 -5.80
C ASN A 53 8.00 19.29 -6.35
N ILE A 54 8.61 19.15 -7.53
CA ILE A 54 9.38 20.21 -8.18
C ILE A 54 8.68 20.58 -9.48
N GLY A 55 8.04 21.74 -9.51
CA GLY A 55 7.22 22.16 -10.64
C GLY A 55 6.12 21.14 -10.93
N TRP A 56 6.17 20.55 -12.12
CA TRP A 56 5.24 19.50 -12.54
C TRP A 56 5.74 18.08 -12.26
N ARG A 57 6.84 17.88 -11.54
CA ARG A 57 7.36 16.55 -11.22
C ARG A 57 6.98 16.11 -9.81
N ARG A 58 6.70 14.82 -9.66
CA ARG A 58 6.42 14.21 -8.35
C ARG A 58 7.70 14.13 -7.52
N GLY A 59 7.59 14.36 -6.23
CA GLY A 59 8.66 14.09 -5.29
C GLY A 59 8.94 12.59 -5.22
N LEU A 60 10.20 12.21 -5.41
CA LEU A 60 10.63 10.82 -5.40
C LEU A 60 10.96 10.35 -3.98
N ALA A 61 11.02 9.04 -3.80
CA ALA A 61 11.54 8.42 -2.59
C ALA A 61 13.01 8.82 -2.40
N GLU A 62 13.36 9.31 -1.20
CA GLU A 62 14.71 9.81 -0.89
C GLU A 62 15.40 8.96 0.18
N ASP A 63 14.76 8.76 1.34
CA ASP A 63 15.29 7.93 2.42
C ASP A 63 14.39 6.71 2.64
N LEU A 64 14.91 5.52 2.34
CA LEU A 64 14.26 4.27 2.69
C LEU A 64 14.98 3.64 3.88
N ARG A 65 14.19 3.30 4.89
CA ARG A 65 14.65 2.66 6.11
C ARG A 65 13.76 1.50 6.45
N VAL A 66 14.33 0.52 7.11
CA VAL A 66 13.56 -0.63 7.55
C VAL A 66 14.02 -1.07 8.92
N LEU A 67 13.06 -1.58 9.67
CA LEU A 67 13.18 -1.98 11.05
C LEU A 67 12.57 -3.36 11.17
N THR A 68 13.37 -4.35 11.54
CA THR A 68 12.83 -5.62 12.03
C THR A 68 12.32 -5.40 13.46
N LEU A 69 11.12 -5.87 13.80
CA LEU A 69 10.57 -5.73 15.15
C LEU A 69 11.10 -6.85 16.06
N GLY A 70 11.43 -6.48 17.30
CA GLY A 70 12.04 -7.36 18.28
C GLY A 70 12.94 -6.58 19.25
N ASN A 71 13.61 -7.30 20.14
CA ASN A 71 14.40 -6.67 21.20
C ASN A 71 15.74 -6.12 20.66
N GLY A 72 16.03 -4.83 20.86
CA GLY A 72 17.27 -4.19 20.41
C GLY A 72 17.29 -3.68 18.96
N SER A 73 16.11 -3.55 18.34
CA SER A 73 15.96 -3.20 16.93
C SER A 73 16.28 -1.74 16.61
N SER A 74 16.98 -1.49 15.51
CA SER A 74 17.31 -0.15 15.00
C SER A 74 16.99 -0.02 13.51
N TRP A 75 16.76 1.22 13.06
CA TRP A 75 16.54 1.52 11.65
C TRP A 75 17.83 1.31 10.86
N ARG A 76 17.74 0.55 9.77
CA ARG A 76 18.81 0.45 8.75
C ARG A 76 18.36 1.07 7.44
N MET A 77 19.29 1.70 6.74
CA MET A 77 19.05 2.29 5.43
C MET A 77 18.95 1.19 4.36
N ILE A 78 18.14 1.43 3.34
CA ILE A 78 18.19 0.67 2.08
C ILE A 78 18.68 1.63 1.01
N GLU A 79 19.78 1.28 0.35
CA GLU A 79 20.41 2.10 -0.68
C GLU A 79 19.96 1.71 -2.10
N ASP A 80 19.62 0.43 -2.31
CA ASP A 80 19.25 -0.10 -3.61
C ASP A 80 17.72 -0.15 -3.77
N PHE A 81 17.17 0.84 -4.44
CA PHE A 81 15.77 0.90 -4.83
C PHE A 81 15.59 1.69 -6.13
N PRO A 82 14.64 1.31 -7.01
CA PRO A 82 14.35 2.06 -8.22
C PRO A 82 13.81 3.46 -7.88
N PRO A 83 14.14 4.52 -8.64
CA PRO A 83 13.50 5.82 -8.48
C PRO A 83 11.99 5.74 -8.69
N HIS A 84 11.21 6.18 -7.71
CA HIS A 84 9.75 6.18 -7.76
C HIS A 84 9.17 7.18 -6.76
N ALA A 85 7.93 7.62 -6.96
CA ALA A 85 7.15 8.38 -5.99
C ALA A 85 6.14 7.44 -5.32
N PRO A 86 6.25 7.17 -4.01
CA PRO A 86 5.35 6.24 -3.32
C PRO A 86 3.96 6.85 -3.11
N GLU A 87 2.96 5.97 -3.05
CA GLU A 87 1.58 6.27 -2.64
C GLU A 87 1.08 5.36 -1.52
N SER A 88 -0.09 5.69 -0.98
CA SER A 88 -0.62 5.07 0.25
C SER A 88 -1.40 3.78 0.03
N LEU A 89 -1.61 3.34 -1.22
CA LEU A 89 -2.25 2.07 -1.51
C LEU A 89 -1.23 0.95 -1.39
N ASP A 90 -1.36 0.12 -0.36
CA ASP A 90 -0.47 -1.02 -0.10
C ASP A 90 -1.22 -2.31 0.22
N LEU A 91 -0.52 -3.44 0.03
CA LEU A 91 -1.00 -4.79 0.27
C LEU A 91 0.17 -5.73 0.53
N CYS A 92 0.09 -6.49 1.63
CA CYS A 92 1.01 -7.60 1.91
C CYS A 92 0.44 -8.92 1.38
N ILE A 93 1.21 -9.63 0.56
CA ILE A 93 0.92 -11.00 0.16
C ILE A 93 2.16 -11.88 0.40
N ASP A 94 2.03 -12.82 1.34
CA ASP A 94 2.96 -13.94 1.55
C ASP A 94 4.43 -13.51 1.72
N GLY A 95 4.66 -12.42 2.46
CA GLY A 95 5.97 -11.85 2.73
C GLY A 95 6.50 -10.92 1.63
N VAL A 96 5.63 -10.48 0.73
CA VAL A 96 5.93 -9.43 -0.25
C VAL A 96 4.96 -8.27 -0.04
N LEU A 97 5.52 -7.10 0.23
CA LEU A 97 4.79 -5.83 0.25
C LEU A 97 4.61 -5.35 -1.18
N TYR A 98 3.40 -5.02 -1.57
CA TYR A 98 3.07 -4.34 -2.81
C TYR A 98 2.50 -2.97 -2.50
N TYR A 99 2.94 -1.93 -3.20
CA TYR A 99 2.35 -0.60 -3.08
C TYR A 99 2.32 0.13 -4.42
N GLU A 100 1.34 1.01 -4.56
CA GLU A 100 1.23 1.91 -5.71
C GLU A 100 2.39 2.92 -5.70
N ALA A 101 2.96 3.15 -6.87
CA ALA A 101 3.97 4.16 -7.09
C ALA A 101 3.86 4.78 -8.48
N TYR A 102 4.37 5.99 -8.63
CA TYR A 102 4.58 6.63 -9.93
C TYR A 102 6.06 6.63 -10.29
N LEU A 103 6.37 6.54 -11.57
CA LEU A 103 7.73 6.76 -12.08
C LEU A 103 7.97 8.27 -12.30
N ASP A 104 9.23 8.70 -12.46
CA ASP A 104 9.55 10.11 -12.84
C ASP A 104 9.64 10.26 -14.36
N THR A 105 8.63 9.77 -15.08
CA THR A 105 8.66 9.73 -16.55
C THR A 105 7.78 10.80 -17.18
N TYR A 106 6.67 11.14 -16.54
CA TYR A 106 5.72 12.13 -17.03
C TYR A 106 5.46 13.24 -16.00
N PRO A 107 4.90 14.38 -16.44
CA PRO A 107 4.38 15.37 -15.51
C PRO A 107 3.35 14.76 -14.56
N ALA A 108 3.38 15.17 -13.29
CA ALA A 108 2.57 14.67 -12.18
C ALA A 108 1.04 14.79 -12.36
N PHE A 109 0.57 15.55 -13.35
CA PHE A 109 -0.85 15.67 -13.66
C PHE A 109 -1.32 14.63 -14.70
N LEU A 110 -0.38 13.94 -15.36
CA LEU A 110 -0.66 12.78 -16.20
C LEU A 110 -0.55 11.53 -15.34
N ASP A 111 -1.54 10.64 -15.49
CA ASP A 111 -1.65 9.40 -14.72
C ASP A 111 -0.98 8.21 -15.46
N GLU A 112 -0.03 8.53 -16.34
CA GLU A 112 0.48 7.65 -17.41
C GLU A 112 1.68 6.79 -16.97
N ASP A 113 2.19 7.00 -15.75
CA ASP A 113 3.35 6.27 -15.22
C ASP A 113 3.12 5.60 -13.88
N LYS A 114 1.88 5.17 -13.67
CA LYS A 114 1.53 4.25 -12.58
C LYS A 114 2.27 2.94 -12.71
N ALA A 115 2.70 2.44 -11.56
CA ALA A 115 3.33 1.15 -11.40
C ALA A 115 2.99 0.56 -10.03
N VAL A 116 3.25 -0.73 -9.87
CA VAL A 116 3.31 -1.36 -8.56
C VAL A 116 4.78 -1.54 -8.21
N MET A 117 5.19 -1.05 -7.05
CA MET A 117 6.46 -1.44 -6.47
C MET A 117 6.22 -2.65 -5.56
N SER A 118 7.11 -3.62 -5.64
CA SER A 118 7.15 -4.76 -4.71
C SER A 118 8.41 -4.70 -3.87
N PHE A 119 8.29 -5.12 -2.62
CA PHE A 119 9.37 -5.22 -1.66
C PHE A 119 9.30 -6.59 -1.00
N ASP A 120 10.29 -7.44 -1.29
CA ASP A 120 10.42 -8.74 -0.65
C ASP A 120 10.93 -8.53 0.78
N VAL A 121 10.13 -8.90 1.77
CA VAL A 121 10.40 -8.57 3.19
C VAL A 121 11.66 -9.26 3.69
N ARG A 122 11.95 -10.45 3.18
CA ARG A 122 13.07 -11.27 3.65
C ARG A 122 14.39 -10.76 3.11
N SER A 123 14.50 -10.67 1.79
CA SER A 123 15.69 -10.24 1.07
C SER A 123 15.85 -8.74 1.03
N GLU A 124 14.78 -7.99 1.34
CA GLU A 124 14.70 -6.54 1.43
C GLU A 124 15.01 -5.86 0.09
N LYS A 125 14.60 -6.52 -1.00
CA LYS A 125 14.82 -6.07 -2.37
C LYS A 125 13.56 -5.52 -2.99
N PHE A 126 13.75 -4.48 -3.78
CA PHE A 126 12.68 -3.84 -4.54
C PHE A 126 12.63 -4.37 -5.96
N HIS A 127 11.41 -4.57 -6.47
CA HIS A 127 11.17 -4.85 -7.87
C HIS A 127 10.01 -4.01 -8.38
N LEU A 128 10.26 -3.31 -9.48
CA LEU A 128 9.25 -2.55 -10.19
C LEU A 128 8.39 -3.51 -11.02
N ILE A 129 7.06 -3.32 -10.98
CA ILE A 129 6.10 -4.04 -11.79
C ILE A 129 5.25 -3.02 -12.55
N LYS A 130 5.40 -2.98 -13.88
CA LYS A 130 4.60 -2.08 -14.72
C LYS A 130 3.14 -2.52 -14.73
N THR A 131 2.22 -1.56 -14.64
CA THR A 131 0.79 -1.85 -14.77
C THR A 131 0.34 -1.86 -16.23
N PRO A 132 -0.76 -2.54 -16.55
CA PRO A 132 -1.40 -2.41 -17.85
C PRO A 132 -1.85 -0.96 -18.10
N GLU A 133 -1.67 -0.45 -19.33
CA GLU A 133 -1.99 0.96 -19.68
C GLU A 133 -3.46 1.32 -19.44
N THR A 134 -4.36 0.36 -19.62
CA THR A 134 -5.82 0.55 -19.45
C THR A 134 -6.31 0.23 -18.03
N ALA A 135 -5.42 -0.05 -17.08
CA ALA A 135 -5.81 -0.42 -15.73
C ALA A 135 -6.27 0.82 -14.96
N LEU A 136 -7.55 0.85 -14.60
CA LEU A 136 -8.03 1.76 -13.57
C LEU A 136 -7.46 1.31 -12.22
N PHE A 137 -6.62 2.15 -11.63
CA PHE A 137 -5.88 1.84 -10.41
C PHE A 137 -6.57 2.50 -9.21
N THR A 138 -7.60 1.86 -8.65
CA THR A 138 -8.31 2.39 -7.47
C THR A 138 -7.97 1.63 -6.19
N LYS A 139 -7.59 0.35 -6.30
CA LYS A 139 -7.29 -0.49 -5.15
C LYS A 139 -6.35 -1.65 -5.50
N LEU A 140 -5.44 -1.98 -4.59
CA LEU A 140 -4.73 -3.26 -4.56
C LEU A 140 -5.50 -4.28 -3.73
N THR A 141 -5.60 -5.52 -4.21
CA THR A 141 -6.29 -6.59 -3.49
C THR A 141 -5.66 -7.96 -3.74
N ARG A 142 -5.95 -8.90 -2.84
CA ARG A 142 -5.60 -10.30 -3.00
C ARG A 142 -6.75 -11.02 -3.70
N TYR A 143 -6.46 -11.64 -4.85
CA TYR A 143 -7.39 -12.47 -5.59
C TYR A 143 -6.78 -13.85 -5.82
N GLU A 144 -7.41 -14.89 -5.27
CA GLU A 144 -6.91 -16.28 -5.37
C GLU A 144 -5.43 -16.42 -4.94
N GLY A 145 -5.03 -15.69 -3.90
CA GLY A 145 -3.66 -15.68 -3.40
C GLY A 145 -2.67 -14.82 -4.20
N LYS A 146 -3.09 -14.22 -5.31
CA LYS A 146 -2.24 -13.37 -6.16
C LYS A 146 -2.56 -11.89 -5.98
N LEU A 147 -1.60 -11.05 -6.31
CA LEU A 147 -1.82 -9.61 -6.42
C LEU A 147 -2.82 -9.32 -7.54
N ALA A 148 -3.79 -8.45 -7.25
CA ALA A 148 -4.68 -7.88 -8.25
C ALA A 148 -4.83 -6.38 -8.07
N ILE A 149 -4.87 -5.67 -9.20
CA ILE A 149 -5.29 -4.26 -9.27
C ILE A 149 -6.77 -4.27 -9.63
N MET A 150 -7.57 -3.52 -8.88
CA MET A 150 -8.98 -3.34 -9.12
C MET A 150 -9.26 -1.89 -9.48
N GLY A 151 -10.11 -1.70 -10.48
CA GLY A 151 -10.71 -0.43 -10.85
C GLY A 151 -12.20 -0.59 -11.07
N SER A 152 -12.95 0.47 -10.80
CA SER A 152 -14.41 0.47 -10.97
C SER A 152 -14.87 1.72 -11.67
N GLU A 153 -15.76 1.56 -12.64
CA GLU A 153 -16.40 2.64 -13.38
C GLU A 153 -17.93 2.49 -13.31
N SER A 154 -18.62 3.61 -13.12
CA SER A 154 -20.09 3.67 -13.20
C SER A 154 -20.50 3.80 -14.67
N THR A 155 -21.33 2.91 -15.17
CA THR A 155 -21.71 2.88 -16.60
C THR A 155 -22.94 3.74 -16.92
N GLY A 156 -23.37 4.62 -16.01
CA GLY A 156 -24.56 5.48 -16.18
C GLY A 156 -25.91 4.74 -16.23
N LEU A 157 -25.92 3.41 -16.30
CA LEU A 157 -27.10 2.56 -16.51
C LEU A 157 -27.45 1.70 -15.28
N SER A 158 -27.28 2.23 -14.07
CA SER A 158 -27.45 1.47 -12.80
C SER A 158 -26.62 0.18 -12.74
N THR A 159 -25.48 0.14 -13.43
CA THR A 159 -24.50 -0.94 -13.36
C THR A 159 -23.11 -0.35 -13.13
N CYS A 160 -22.22 -1.15 -12.57
CA CYS A 160 -20.83 -0.81 -12.38
C CYS A 160 -19.97 -1.89 -13.03
N ARG A 161 -19.03 -1.44 -13.83
CA ARG A 161 -18.00 -2.27 -14.42
C ARG A 161 -16.82 -2.27 -13.46
N ILE A 162 -16.38 -3.45 -13.07
CA ILE A 162 -15.18 -3.66 -12.26
C ILE A 162 -14.17 -4.38 -13.14
N ASP A 163 -13.06 -3.71 -13.44
CA ASP A 163 -11.92 -4.27 -14.14
C ASP A 163 -10.90 -4.73 -13.09
N MET A 164 -10.52 -6.00 -13.15
CA MET A 164 -9.56 -6.60 -12.24
C MET A 164 -8.39 -7.17 -13.05
N TRP A 165 -7.19 -6.68 -12.78
CA TRP A 165 -5.96 -7.15 -13.39
C TRP A 165 -5.19 -7.99 -12.37
N VAL A 166 -5.11 -9.30 -12.60
CA VAL A 166 -4.43 -10.26 -11.72
C VAL A 166 -3.03 -10.51 -12.24
N LEU A 167 -2.03 -10.36 -11.38
CA LEU A 167 -0.63 -10.54 -11.72
C LEU A 167 -0.35 -12.03 -12.05
N VAL A 168 0.19 -12.27 -13.25
CA VAL A 168 0.57 -13.60 -13.73
C VAL A 168 2.07 -13.83 -13.49
N ASP A 169 2.90 -12.86 -13.88
CA ASP A 169 4.35 -12.92 -13.75
C ASP A 169 4.91 -11.51 -13.47
N ALA A 170 5.45 -11.32 -12.27
CA ALA A 170 6.01 -10.05 -11.82
C ALA A 170 7.22 -9.59 -12.66
N ALA A 171 8.10 -10.55 -13.01
CA ALA A 171 9.35 -10.29 -13.71
C ALA A 171 9.12 -9.92 -15.18
N LYS A 172 8.08 -10.51 -15.80
CA LYS A 172 7.65 -10.19 -17.16
C LYS A 172 6.65 -9.05 -17.24
N HIS A 173 6.19 -8.53 -16.10
CA HIS A 173 5.09 -7.55 -16.00
C HIS A 173 3.80 -8.04 -16.68
N GLU A 174 3.51 -9.33 -16.56
CA GLU A 174 2.37 -9.97 -17.21
C GLU A 174 1.15 -9.98 -16.30
N TRP A 175 0.01 -9.52 -16.82
CA TRP A 175 -1.26 -9.42 -16.12
C TRP A 175 -2.37 -10.08 -16.92
N SER A 176 -3.33 -10.67 -16.22
CA SER A 176 -4.57 -11.20 -16.80
C SER A 176 -5.74 -10.34 -16.37
N ASN A 177 -6.60 -9.94 -17.32
CA ASN A 177 -7.77 -9.13 -17.02
C ASN A 177 -9.01 -10.00 -16.80
N LYS A 178 -9.80 -9.64 -15.79
CA LYS A 178 -11.16 -10.13 -15.56
C LYS A 178 -12.09 -8.93 -15.44
N VAL A 179 -13.20 -8.97 -16.17
CA VAL A 179 -14.22 -7.93 -16.13
C VAL A 179 -15.47 -8.47 -15.45
N PHE A 180 -15.97 -7.72 -14.47
CA PHE A 180 -17.22 -8.01 -13.79
C PHE A 180 -18.20 -6.86 -14.03
N VAL A 181 -19.45 -7.19 -14.32
CA VAL A 181 -20.54 -6.21 -14.42
C VAL A 181 -21.52 -6.50 -13.31
N VAL A 182 -21.65 -5.57 -12.38
CA VAL A 182 -22.53 -5.69 -11.21
C VAL A 182 -23.64 -4.64 -11.26
N PRO A 183 -24.89 -4.97 -10.89
CA PRO A 183 -25.93 -3.97 -10.70
C PRO A 183 -25.50 -2.97 -9.62
N CYS A 184 -25.57 -1.67 -9.92
CA CYS A 184 -25.23 -0.57 -9.03
C CYS A 184 -26.49 0.27 -8.79
N TRP A 185 -27.13 0.09 -7.63
CA TRP A 185 -28.45 0.69 -7.38
C TRP A 185 -28.34 2.18 -6.98
N ASN A 186 -27.13 2.69 -6.72
CA ASN A 186 -26.85 4.10 -6.50
C ASN A 186 -25.59 4.52 -7.30
N THR A 187 -25.73 5.42 -8.28
CA THR A 187 -24.63 5.90 -9.15
C THR A 187 -23.46 6.53 -8.38
N GLU A 188 -23.71 7.10 -7.20
CA GLU A 188 -22.68 7.67 -6.31
C GLU A 188 -21.89 6.59 -5.53
N SER A 189 -22.49 5.42 -5.29
CA SER A 189 -21.88 4.38 -4.45
C SER A 189 -20.79 3.57 -5.13
N CYS A 190 -20.77 3.53 -6.47
CA CYS A 190 -19.76 2.79 -7.22
C CYS A 190 -18.43 3.56 -7.33
N ILE A 191 -18.45 4.89 -7.18
CA ILE A 191 -17.24 5.73 -7.12
C ILE A 191 -16.71 5.82 -5.68
N PHE A 192 -17.60 5.80 -4.67
CA PHE A 192 -17.24 5.95 -3.24
C PHE A 192 -17.00 4.68 -2.44
N SER A 193 -17.19 3.48 -3.03
CA SER A 193 -16.96 2.22 -2.31
C SER A 193 -15.48 1.96 -1.94
N SER A 194 -14.56 2.80 -2.41
CA SER A 194 -13.15 2.82 -1.96
C SER A 194 -12.90 3.70 -0.73
N LEU A 195 -13.82 4.57 -0.28
CA LEU A 195 -13.52 5.51 0.82
C LEU A 195 -14.61 5.76 1.88
N LEU A 196 -15.89 5.41 1.71
CA LEU A 196 -16.87 5.57 2.80
C LEU A 196 -17.82 4.39 2.94
N SER A 197 -17.88 3.86 4.15
CA SER A 197 -18.98 3.03 4.64
C SER A 197 -20.31 3.69 4.32
N HIS A 198 -21.20 3.00 3.60
CA HIS A 198 -22.62 2.72 3.89
C HIS A 198 -23.24 2.01 2.67
N GLY A 199 -23.76 0.80 2.86
CA GLY A 199 -24.96 0.36 2.11
C GLY A 199 -24.91 -0.88 1.22
N CYS A 200 -23.85 -1.16 0.46
CA CYS A 200 -23.85 -2.33 -0.45
C CYS A 200 -22.51 -3.07 -0.40
N ARG A 201 -22.53 -4.33 0.09
CA ARG A 201 -21.40 -5.26 0.02
C ARG A 201 -21.65 -6.22 -1.15
N PHE A 202 -20.93 -6.03 -2.24
CA PHE A 202 -20.80 -7.07 -3.26
C PHE A 202 -19.57 -7.91 -2.93
N PHE A 203 -19.77 -9.21 -2.76
CA PHE A 203 -18.68 -10.16 -2.59
C PHE A 203 -18.36 -10.76 -3.97
N ILE A 204 -17.21 -10.40 -4.51
CA ILE A 204 -16.65 -11.16 -5.64
C ILE A 204 -15.92 -12.35 -5.02
N GLU A 205 -16.33 -13.56 -5.41
CA GLU A 205 -15.70 -14.80 -4.96
C GLU A 205 -14.19 -14.76 -5.29
N GLY A 206 -13.35 -15.06 -4.29
CA GLY A 206 -11.89 -15.00 -4.40
C GLY A 206 -11.22 -13.73 -3.85
N ILE A 207 -11.98 -12.70 -3.46
CA ILE A 207 -11.45 -11.51 -2.75
C ILE A 207 -11.52 -11.71 -1.24
N THR A 208 -10.36 -11.71 -0.58
CA THR A 208 -10.28 -11.94 0.88
C THR A 208 -10.08 -10.67 1.72
N GLU A 209 -9.80 -9.50 1.13
CA GLU A 209 -9.49 -8.29 1.91
C GLU A 209 -10.32 -7.04 1.55
N LEU A 210 -11.19 -6.65 2.49
CA LEU A 210 -11.79 -5.32 2.59
C LEU A 210 -11.17 -4.61 3.81
N LYS A 211 -10.03 -3.96 3.63
CA LYS A 211 -9.50 -3.03 4.65
C LYS A 211 -9.72 -1.58 4.22
N LEU A 212 -10.24 -0.80 5.16
CA LEU A 212 -10.12 0.64 5.19
C LEU A 212 -9.03 0.96 6.22
N LEU A 213 -7.87 1.44 5.76
CA LEU A 213 -6.89 2.07 6.63
C LEU A 213 -7.41 3.47 6.97
N ARG A 214 -7.66 3.76 8.26
CA ARG A 214 -7.87 5.14 8.73
C ARG A 214 -6.55 5.68 9.27
N TRP A 215 -6.09 6.76 8.64
CA TRP A 215 -4.98 7.57 9.10
C TRP A 215 -5.53 8.72 9.96
N ASP A 216 -4.90 8.97 11.11
CA ASP A 216 -5.12 10.19 11.90
C ASP A 216 -3.84 11.02 11.88
N SER A 217 -3.94 12.24 11.34
CA SER A 217 -2.83 13.16 11.15
C SER A 217 -2.79 14.21 12.26
N HIS A 218 -2.29 13.85 13.43
CA HIS A 218 -1.83 14.83 14.42
C HIS A 218 -0.35 15.16 14.18
N LEU A 219 -0.02 16.46 14.27
CA LEU A 219 1.17 17.13 13.72
C LEU A 219 2.57 16.53 14.00
N ASN A 220 2.72 15.52 14.86
CA ASN A 220 3.99 14.82 15.15
C ASN A 220 3.82 13.33 15.52
N ARG A 221 2.64 12.71 15.28
CA ARG A 221 2.35 11.31 15.66
C ARG A 221 1.64 10.62 14.50
N ARG A 222 2.27 9.60 13.92
CA ARG A 222 1.64 8.72 12.93
C ARG A 222 1.30 7.37 13.56
N VAL A 223 0.08 6.90 13.31
CA VAL A 223 -0.45 5.64 13.85
C VAL A 223 -0.65 4.66 12.70
N ILE A 224 0.01 3.50 12.78
CA ILE A 224 -0.23 2.36 11.89
C ILE A 224 -1.23 1.44 12.60
N SER A 225 -2.45 1.35 12.07
CA SER A 225 -3.52 0.55 12.67
C SER A 225 -3.60 -0.83 12.02
N ILE A 226 -3.54 -1.88 12.84
CA ILE A 226 -3.64 -3.28 12.37
C ILE A 226 -4.97 -3.89 12.85
N PHE A 227 -5.59 -4.66 11.97
CA PHE A 227 -6.83 -5.42 12.21
C PHE A 227 -6.54 -6.91 12.44
N PRO A 228 -7.40 -7.61 13.20
CA PRO A 228 -7.11 -8.92 13.82
C PRO A 228 -6.96 -10.11 12.86
N GLY A 229 -7.06 -9.93 11.53
CA GLY A 229 -6.76 -10.99 10.57
C GLY A 229 -5.32 -11.00 10.03
N GLN A 230 -4.53 -9.96 10.31
CA GLN A 230 -3.16 -9.86 9.78
C GLN A 230 -2.08 -10.24 10.77
N VAL A 231 -2.33 -10.20 12.09
CA VAL A 231 -1.28 -10.50 13.05
C VAL A 231 -1.78 -10.91 14.43
N GLU A 232 -1.92 -12.21 14.68
CA GLU A 232 -2.23 -12.71 16.04
C GLU A 232 -1.03 -12.60 17.00
N ASN A 233 0.20 -12.55 16.46
CA ASN A 233 1.43 -12.68 17.25
C ASN A 233 2.25 -11.39 17.46
N LEU A 234 1.91 -10.26 16.80
CA LEU A 234 2.72 -9.03 16.85
C LEU A 234 2.94 -8.50 18.26
N MET A 235 1.90 -8.64 19.10
CA MET A 235 1.82 -7.97 20.40
C MET A 235 2.38 -8.82 21.55
N PHE A 236 3.09 -9.89 21.19
CA PHE A 236 3.86 -10.75 22.10
C PHE A 236 5.39 -10.63 21.87
N LEU A 237 5.81 -9.80 20.91
CA LEU A 237 7.21 -9.44 20.63
C LEU A 237 7.71 -8.33 21.55
#